data_AF-A0AAW8N816-F1
#
_entry.id   AF-A0AAW8N816-F1
#
_cell.length_a   1.000
_cell.length_b   1.000
_cell.length_c   1.000
_cell.angle_alpha   90.00
_cell.angle_beta   90.00
_cell.angle_gamma   90.00
#
_symmetry.space_group_name_H-M   'P 1'
#
loop_
_entity.id
_entity.type
_entity.pdbx_description
1 polymer ?
#
loop_
_entity_poly.entity_id
_entity_poly.type
_entity_poly.pdbx_seq_one_letter_code
_entity_poly.pdbx_strand_id
1 'polypeptide(L)'
;MIPTRSTSSIIGSFCGHCGELYPKETFDGGSAPPSNVLQTGDGQVAAAPHQECAARLQLEPPRYCGQCGRRLKVQVSPHAWTATCSRHGTTAS
;
A
#
# COMPACT_ATOMS: atom_id res chain seq x y z
N MET A 1 -4.02 -15.55 -29.13
CA MET A 1 -4.65 -15.90 -27.84
C MET A 1 -4.00 -15.05 -26.76
N ILE A 2 -4.75 -14.13 -26.16
CA ILE A 2 -4.23 -13.21 -25.14
C ILE A 2 -4.25 -13.96 -23.81
N PRO A 3 -3.13 -14.18 -23.11
CA PRO A 3 -3.16 -14.89 -21.83
C PRO A 3 -4.00 -14.09 -20.83
N THR A 4 -5.09 -14.68 -20.36
CA THR A 4 -5.90 -14.13 -19.28
C THR A 4 -5.04 -14.09 -18.03
N ARG A 5 -4.65 -12.88 -17.62
CA ARG A 5 -3.81 -12.66 -16.45
C ARG A 5 -4.57 -13.13 -15.20
N SER A 6 -4.24 -14.34 -14.75
CA SER A 6 -4.77 -14.93 -13.53
C SER A 6 -4.46 -13.98 -12.37
N THR A 7 -5.51 -13.37 -11.81
CA THR A 7 -5.40 -12.49 -10.65
C THR A 7 -5.24 -13.38 -9.43
N SER A 8 -4.02 -13.86 -9.17
CA SER A 8 -3.68 -14.44 -7.89
C SER A 8 -4.12 -13.46 -6.79
N SER A 9 -4.87 -13.92 -5.80
CA SER A 9 -5.30 -13.07 -4.69
C SER A 9 -4.07 -12.70 -3.86
N ILE A 10 -3.55 -11.49 -4.07
CA ILE A 10 -2.54 -10.89 -3.21
C ILE A 10 -3.23 -10.56 -1.89
N ILE A 11 -3.01 -11.42 -0.89
CA ILE A 11 -3.36 -11.19 0.51
C ILE A 11 -2.31 -10.24 1.08
N GLY A 12 -2.54 -8.94 0.91
CA GLY A 12 -1.67 -7.88 1.44
C GLY A 12 -2.39 -6.54 1.41
N SER A 13 -2.08 -5.68 2.38
CA SER A 13 -2.56 -4.31 2.39
C SER A 13 -1.79 -3.49 1.35
N PHE A 14 -2.50 -2.66 0.60
CA PHE A 14 -1.93 -1.76 -0.40
C PHE A 14 -1.82 -0.34 0.17
N CYS A 15 -0.83 0.40 -0.28
CA CYS A 15 -0.69 1.81 0.07
C CYS A 15 -1.78 2.65 -0.60
N GLY A 16 -2.54 3.42 0.18
CA GLY A 16 -3.63 4.27 -0.32
C GLY A 16 -3.19 5.45 -1.19
N HIS A 17 -1.90 5.82 -1.17
CA HIS A 17 -1.35 6.95 -1.94
C HIS A 17 -0.72 6.51 -3.27
N CYS A 18 0.17 5.52 -3.26
CA CYS A 18 0.88 5.05 -4.46
C CYS A 18 0.29 3.77 -5.07
N GLY A 19 -0.52 3.00 -4.31
CA GLY A 19 -1.13 1.75 -4.78
C GLY A 19 -0.20 0.54 -4.77
N GLU A 20 1.04 0.70 -4.32
CA GLU A 20 2.00 -0.39 -4.18
C GLU A 20 1.64 -1.26 -2.97
N LEU A 21 1.95 -2.56 -3.06
CA LEU A 21 1.79 -3.47 -1.92
C LEU A 21 2.73 -3.03 -0.81
N TYR A 22 2.25 -3.00 0.44
CA TYR A 22 3.19 -3.04 1.55
C TYR A 22 4.11 -4.24 1.31
N PRO A 23 5.44 -4.10 1.45
CA PRO A 23 6.31 -5.24 1.30
C PRO A 23 5.87 -6.30 2.31
N LYS A 24 5.23 -7.36 1.82
CA LYS A 24 5.50 -8.66 2.41
C LYS A 24 6.93 -8.92 2.01
N GLU A 25 7.78 -9.26 2.95
CA GLU A 25 9.16 -9.66 2.66
C GLU A 25 9.10 -10.71 1.55
N THR A 26 9.37 -10.30 0.32
CA THR A 26 9.51 -11.23 -0.78
C THR A 26 10.90 -11.78 -0.55
N PHE A 27 10.90 -12.94 0.09
CA PHE A 27 12.00 -13.88 0.08
C PHE A 27 12.35 -14.16 -1.39
N ASP A 28 13.13 -13.26 -2.00
CA ASP A 28 13.99 -13.54 -3.13
C ASP A 28 15.01 -14.54 -2.60
N GLY A 29 15.00 -15.76 -3.15
CA GLY A 29 15.73 -16.92 -2.63
C GLY A 29 17.23 -16.69 -2.46
N GLY A 30 17.60 -16.10 -1.33
CA GLY A 30 18.95 -15.90 -0.84
C GLY A 30 18.86 -15.86 0.68
N SER A 31 18.72 -17.04 1.30
CA SER A 31 18.69 -17.17 2.76
C SER A 31 19.87 -16.45 3.42
N ALA A 32 19.59 -15.46 4.25
CA ALA A 32 20.35 -15.21 5.46
C ALA A 32 19.41 -15.41 6.67
N PRO A 33 19.88 -16.05 7.75
CA PRO A 33 19.05 -16.76 8.71
C PRO A 33 18.29 -15.85 9.70
N PRO A 34 17.24 -16.39 10.36
CA PRO A 34 16.51 -15.68 11.39
C PRO A 34 17.30 -15.54 12.70
N SER A 35 16.84 -14.58 13.51
CA SER A 35 17.07 -14.45 14.96
C SER A 35 18.41 -13.84 15.39
N ASN A 36 18.33 -12.56 15.81
CA ASN A 36 19.29 -11.79 16.64
C ASN A 36 20.39 -10.93 15.98
N VAL A 37 20.58 -10.92 14.66
CA VAL A 37 21.67 -10.10 14.08
C VAL A 37 21.27 -8.62 14.03
N LEU A 38 21.72 -7.91 15.05
CA LEU A 38 21.90 -6.47 15.07
C LEU A 38 22.95 -6.08 14.00
N GLN A 39 22.53 -5.77 12.78
CA GLN A 39 23.40 -5.08 11.83
C GLN A 39 23.23 -3.56 12.02
N THR A 40 23.94 -3.03 13.02
CA THR A 40 24.16 -1.59 13.18
C THR A 40 25.13 -1.15 12.07
N GLY A 41 24.67 -0.31 11.14
CA GLY A 41 25.51 0.27 10.10
C GLY A 41 24.77 1.42 9.43
N ASP A 42 25.08 2.64 9.90
CA ASP A 42 24.44 3.92 9.62
C ASP A 42 23.00 4.07 10.15
N GLY A 43 22.83 5.05 11.04
CA GLY A 43 21.58 5.37 11.74
C GLY A 43 20.49 5.94 10.84
N GLN A 44 20.08 5.20 9.81
CA GLN A 44 18.80 5.41 9.16
C GLN A 44 17.78 4.62 9.94
N VAL A 45 17.01 5.33 10.78
CA VAL A 45 15.74 4.82 11.30
C VAL A 45 15.02 4.25 10.09
N ALA A 46 14.87 2.92 10.03
CA ALA A 46 14.21 2.26 8.91
C ALA A 46 12.78 2.78 8.90
N ALA A 47 12.55 3.86 8.14
CA ALA A 47 11.24 4.47 8.02
C ALA A 47 10.32 3.36 7.55
N ALA A 48 9.22 3.16 8.28
CA ALA A 48 8.24 2.17 7.88
C ALA A 48 7.95 2.38 6.39
N PRO A 49 7.94 1.32 5.56
CA PRO A 49 7.67 1.46 4.13
C PRO A 49 6.39 2.30 3.96
N HIS A 50 6.46 3.31 3.10
CA HIS A 50 5.37 4.27 2.85
C HIS A 50 5.06 5.29 3.96
N GLN A 51 5.98 5.60 4.89
CA GLN A 51 5.78 6.66 5.89
C GLN A 51 5.43 8.02 5.26
N GLU A 52 6.11 8.44 4.20
CA GLU A 52 5.76 9.69 3.49
C GLU A 52 4.39 9.64 2.82
N CYS A 53 4.02 8.47 2.27
CA CYS A 53 2.69 8.28 1.69
C CYS A 53 1.60 8.38 2.77
N ALA A 54 1.86 7.85 3.98
CA ALA A 54 0.95 7.96 5.10
C ALA A 54 0.78 9.43 5.54
N ALA A 55 1.88 10.20 5.60
CA ALA A 55 1.83 11.63 5.89
C ALA A 55 0.99 12.39 4.85
N ARG A 56 1.14 12.08 3.56
CA ARG A 56 0.34 12.68 2.48
C ARG A 56 -1.15 12.35 2.60
N LEU A 57 -1.50 11.12 2.98
CA LEU A 57 -2.89 10.69 3.17
C LEU A 57 -3.61 11.41 4.32
N GLN A 58 -2.89 12.08 5.22
CA GLN A 58 -3.50 12.93 6.23
C GLN A 58 -4.02 14.26 5.66
N LEU A 59 -3.44 14.72 4.54
CA LEU A 59 -3.77 15.99 3.90
C LEU A 59 -4.56 15.79 2.59
N GLU A 60 -4.38 14.65 1.94
CA GLU A 60 -4.94 14.33 0.63
C GLU A 60 -5.84 13.10 0.70
N PRO A 61 -6.97 13.07 -0.04
CA PRO A 61 -7.80 11.87 -0.12
C PRO A 61 -7.05 10.67 -0.71
N PRO A 62 -7.40 9.44 -0.31
CA PRO A 62 -6.78 8.22 -0.82
C PRO A 62 -7.08 8.04 -2.31
N ARG A 63 -6.03 7.74 -3.08
CA ARG A 63 -6.10 7.52 -4.53
C ARG A 63 -6.28 6.05 -4.88
N TYR A 64 -5.88 5.14 -3.98
CA TYR A 64 -5.90 3.70 -4.16
C TYR A 64 -6.59 2.98 -3.00
N CYS A 65 -7.22 1.86 -3.32
CA CYS A 65 -7.88 1.01 -2.33
C CYS A 65 -6.83 0.22 -1.54
N GLY A 66 -6.80 0.39 -0.21
CA GLY A 66 -5.88 -0.33 0.65
C GLY A 66 -6.09 -1.86 0.71
N GLN A 67 -7.17 -2.38 0.11
CA GLN A 67 -7.48 -3.81 0.07
C GLN A 67 -7.08 -4.48 -1.25
N CYS A 68 -6.98 -3.73 -2.37
CA CYS A 68 -6.69 -4.33 -3.67
C CYS A 68 -5.82 -3.51 -4.61
N GLY A 69 -5.33 -2.35 -4.18
CA GLY A 69 -4.44 -1.49 -4.97
C GLY A 69 -5.09 -0.87 -6.20
N ARG A 70 -6.42 -1.00 -6.39
CA ARG A 70 -7.13 -0.35 -7.49
C ARG A 70 -7.33 1.13 -7.20
N ARG A 71 -7.30 1.95 -8.26
CA ARG A 71 -7.63 3.37 -8.17
C ARG A 71 -9.08 3.57 -7.69
N LEU A 72 -9.26 4.50 -6.75
CA LEU A 72 -10.56 4.90 -6.21
C LEU A 72 -11.17 6.01 -7.08
N LYS A 73 -12.50 6.06 -7.16
CA LYS A 73 -13.21 7.26 -7.64
C LYS A 73 -13.32 8.23 -6.46
N VAL A 74 -12.48 9.26 -6.46
CA VAL A 74 -12.49 10.29 -5.42
C VAL A 74 -13.43 11.44 -5.82
N GLN A 75 -14.27 11.87 -4.90
CA GLN A 75 -15.09 13.07 -5.00
C GLN A 75 -14.74 13.98 -3.82
N VAL A 76 -14.29 15.19 -4.12
CA VAL A 76 -13.93 16.20 -3.12
C VAL A 76 -15.04 17.23 -3.05
N SER A 77 -15.50 17.54 -1.84
CA SER A 77 -16.45 18.62 -1.53
C SER A 77 -15.77 19.61 -0.57
N PRO A 78 -16.32 20.83 -0.39
CA PRO A 78 -15.70 21.83 0.48
C PRO A 78 -15.50 21.39 1.94
N HIS A 79 -16.28 20.41 2.41
CA HIS A 79 -16.27 19.98 3.82
C HIS A 79 -15.72 18.57 4.03
N ALA A 80 -15.61 17.76 2.97
CA ALA A 80 -15.31 16.34 3.09
C ALA A 80 -14.90 15.75 1.73
N TRP A 81 -14.41 14.52 1.75
CA TRP A 81 -14.20 13.73 0.54
C TRP A 81 -14.79 12.33 0.68
N THR A 82 -15.12 11.73 -0.46
CA THR A 82 -15.54 10.34 -0.56
C THR A 82 -14.70 9.64 -1.62
N ALA A 83 -14.33 8.39 -1.38
CA ALA A 83 -13.49 7.60 -2.26
C ALA A 83 -14.10 6.19 -2.44
N THR A 84 -14.56 5.88 -3.65
CA THR A 84 -15.25 4.61 -3.92
C THR A 84 -14.35 3.62 -4.66
N CYS A 85 -14.18 2.44 -4.08
CA CYS A 85 -13.60 1.27 -4.74
C CYS A 85 -14.69 0.48 -5.46
N SER A 86 -14.43 0.09 -6.71
CA SER A 86 -15.35 -0.75 -7.49
C SER A 86 -15.59 -2.14 -6.91
N ARG A 87 -14.69 -2.66 -6.07
CA ARG A 87 -14.82 -3.99 -5.45
C ARG A 87 -15.14 -3.96 -3.95
N HIS A 88 -14.60 -2.97 -3.22
CA HIS A 88 -14.66 -2.95 -1.75
C HIS A 88 -15.57 -1.86 -1.19
N GLY A 89 -16.19 -1.03 -2.03
CA GLY A 89 -17.11 0.02 -1.59
C GLY A 89 -16.43 1.35 -1.27
N THR A 90 -17.16 2.23 -0.58
CA THR A 90 -16.80 3.64 -0.37
C THR A 90 -16.19 3.88 1.01
N THR A 91 -15.12 4.68 1.05
CA THR A 91 -14.54 5.27 2.27
C THR A 91 -14.70 6.80 2.24
N ALA A 92 -14.80 7.43 3.40
CA ALA A 92 -14.94 8.88 3.54
C ALA A 92 -14.14 9.37 4.76
N SER A 93 -13.90 10.68 4.85
CA SER A 93 -13.37 11.35 6.04
C SER A 93 -14.06 12.67 6.28
#